data_AF-A0A3C0ADV9-F1
#
_entry.id   AF-A0A3C0ADV9-F1
#
_cell.length_a   1.000
_cell.length_b   1.000
_cell.length_c   1.000
_cell.angle_alpha   90.00
_cell.angle_beta   90.00
_cell.angle_gamma   90.00
#
_symmetry.space_group_name_H-M   'P 1'
#
loop_
_entity.id
_entity.type
_entity.pdbx_description
1 polymer ?
#
loop_
_entity_poly.entity_id
_entity_poly.type
_entity_poly.pdbx_seq_one_letter_code
_entity_poly.pdbx_strand_id
1 'polypeptide(L)' 'NAEQLKELVAEFKALIKEGTGQDFPTDPKQQIWGAIGAVFSSWDNDRAAVYRRDYGIPHNWGTACNVQAMVY' A
#
# COMPACT_ATOMS: atom_id res chain seq x y z
N ASN A 1 3.51 25.67 8.27
CA ASN A 1 2.50 25.91 9.34
C ASN A 1 1.29 25.02 9.05
N ALA A 2 0.27 24.98 9.93
CA ALA A 2 -0.87 24.07 9.75
C ALA A 2 -1.66 24.31 8.44
N GLU A 3 -1.72 25.55 7.95
CA GLU A 3 -2.41 25.86 6.69
C GLU A 3 -1.69 25.28 5.47
N GLN A 4 -0.36 25.37 5.42
CA GLN A 4 0.44 24.74 4.37
C GLN A 4 0.26 23.21 4.33
N LEU A 5 0.07 22.56 5.49
CA LEU A 5 -0.21 21.13 5.53
C LEU A 5 -1.59 20.78 4.96
N LYS A 6 -2.60 21.65 5.18
CA LYS A 6 -3.92 21.46 4.58
C LYS A 6 -3.88 21.60 3.06
N GLU A 7 -3.15 22.59 2.57
CA GLU A 7 -2.92 22.79 1.13
C GLU A 7 -2.26 21.56 0.50
N LEU A 8 -1.17 21.07 1.12
CA LEU A 8 -0.44 19.90 0.64
C LEU A 8 -1.29 18.62 0.61
N VAL A 9 -2.17 18.41 1.60
CA VAL A 9 -3.10 17.27 1.61
C VAL A 9 -4.07 17.32 0.42
N ALA A 10 -4.52 18.53 0.03
CA ALA A 10 -5.39 18.69 -1.13
C ALA A 10 -4.64 18.36 -2.44
N GLU A 11 -3.40 18.84 -2.57
CA GLU A 11 -2.55 18.55 -3.73
C GLU A 11 -2.28 17.05 -3.90
N PHE A 12 -1.97 16.33 -2.82
CA PHE A 12 -1.76 14.89 -2.88
C PHE A 12 -3.01 14.11 -3.31
N LYS A 13 -4.19 14.51 -2.84
CA LYS A 13 -5.44 13.87 -3.29
C LYS A 13 -5.69 14.11 -4.78
N ALA A 14 -5.38 15.31 -5.28
CA ALA A 14 -5.48 15.62 -6.70
C ALA A 14 -4.52 14.76 -7.54
N LEU A 15 -3.26 14.62 -7.10
CA LEU A 15 -2.26 13.80 -7.77
C LEU A 15 -2.65 12.31 -7.81
N ILE A 16 -3.25 11.79 -6.73
CA ILE A 16 -3.77 10.40 -6.71
C ILE A 16 -4.89 10.23 -7.74
N LYS A 17 -5.80 11.20 -7.84
CA LYS A 17 -6.87 11.17 -8.84
C LYS A 17 -6.34 11.24 -10.26
N GLU A 18 -5.35 12.08 -10.51
CA GLU A 18 -4.68 12.18 -11.81
C GLU A 18 -3.97 10.87 -12.19
N GLY A 19 -3.20 10.29 -11.26
CA GLY A 19 -2.39 9.10 -11.51
C GLY A 19 -3.18 7.80 -11.57
N THR A 20 -4.30 7.69 -10.85
CA THR A 20 -5.08 6.44 -10.75
C THR A 20 -6.47 6.51 -11.40
N GLY A 21 -6.95 7.72 -11.73
CA GLY A 21 -8.32 7.96 -12.17
C GLY A 21 -9.37 7.87 -11.05
N GLN A 22 -8.96 7.61 -9.80
CA GLN A 22 -9.85 7.38 -8.66
C GLN A 22 -9.55 8.38 -7.54
N ASP A 23 -10.59 8.85 -6.86
CA ASP A 23 -10.44 9.67 -5.66
C ASP A 23 -9.80 8.85 -4.52
N PHE A 24 -9.03 9.51 -3.65
CA PHE A 24 -8.47 8.84 -2.48
C PHE A 24 -9.58 8.26 -1.60
N PRO A 25 -9.53 6.96 -1.25
CA PRO A 25 -10.59 6.32 -0.46
C PRO A 25 -10.68 6.96 0.92
N THR A 26 -11.85 7.45 1.31
CA THR A 26 -12.09 8.08 2.62
C THR A 26 -12.66 7.10 3.65
N ASP A 27 -13.21 5.97 3.21
CA ASP A 27 -13.63 4.88 4.08
C ASP A 27 -12.40 4.11 4.61
N PRO A 28 -12.14 4.10 5.94
CA PRO A 28 -11.02 3.38 6.52
C PRO A 28 -11.03 1.88 6.20
N LYS A 29 -12.20 1.25 6.02
CA LYS A 29 -12.27 -0.18 5.68
C LYS A 29 -11.77 -0.43 4.27
N GLN A 30 -12.08 0.45 3.32
CA GLN A 30 -11.55 0.35 1.96
C GLN A 30 -10.04 0.51 1.94
N GLN A 31 -9.49 1.41 2.75
CA GLN A 31 -8.04 1.58 2.89
C GLN A 31 -7.36 0.32 3.43
N ILE A 32 -7.91 -0.29 4.49
CA ILE A 32 -7.36 -1.52 5.08
C ILE A 32 -7.40 -2.67 4.08
N TRP A 33 -8.54 -2.88 3.40
CA TRP A 33 -8.65 -3.95 2.40
C TRP A 33 -7.72 -3.72 1.19
N GLY A 34 -7.59 -2.47 0.74
CA GLY A 34 -6.61 -2.10 -0.28
C GLY A 34 -5.17 -2.40 0.14
N ALA A 35 -4.81 -2.07 1.39
CA ALA A 35 -3.48 -2.34 1.93
C ALA A 35 -3.19 -3.84 2.07
N ILE A 36 -4.14 -4.63 2.59
CA ILE A 36 -4.00 -6.10 2.70
C ILE A 36 -3.83 -6.72 1.30
N GLY A 37 -4.66 -6.32 0.34
CA GLY A 37 -4.56 -6.78 -1.05
C GLY A 37 -3.20 -6.46 -1.66
N ALA A 38 -2.72 -5.23 -1.48
CA ALA A 38 -1.40 -4.82 -1.96
C ALA A 38 -0.25 -5.63 -1.32
N VAL A 39 -0.35 -5.98 -0.04
CA VAL A 39 0.65 -6.85 0.63
C VAL A 39 0.69 -8.23 -0.02
N PHE A 40 -0.46 -8.86 -0.26
CA PHE A 40 -0.48 -10.16 -0.91
C PHE A 40 -0.01 -10.10 -2.37
N SER A 41 -0.43 -9.10 -3.15
CA SER A 41 0.09 -8.89 -4.50
C SER A 41 1.60 -8.63 -4.52
N SER A 42 2.15 -8.04 -3.46
CA SER A 42 3.60 -7.79 -3.37
C SER A 42 4.43 -9.08 -3.25
N TRP A 43 3.85 -10.20 -2.82
CA TRP A 43 4.54 -11.48 -2.82
C TRP A 43 4.90 -11.92 -4.25
N ASP A 44 4.09 -11.54 -5.24
CA ASP A 44 4.25 -11.97 -6.63
C ASP A 44 4.95 -10.93 -7.51
N ASN A 45 5.52 -9.88 -6.91
CA ASN A 45 6.28 -8.92 -7.69
C ASN A 45 7.61 -9.52 -8.21
N ASP A 46 8.11 -8.97 -9.32
CA ASP A 46 9.31 -9.47 -10.01
C ASP A 46 10.54 -9.50 -9.08
N ARG A 47 10.68 -8.48 -8.23
CA ARG A 47 11.78 -8.37 -7.27
C ARG A 47 11.75 -9.50 -6.25
N ALA A 48 10.58 -9.83 -5.71
CA ALA A 48 10.39 -10.90 -4.75
C ALA A 48 10.57 -12.27 -5.40
N ALA A 49 10.12 -12.45 -6.65
CA ALA A 49 10.34 -13.67 -7.41
C ALA A 49 11.83 -13.95 -7.64
N VAL A 50 12.61 -12.94 -8.04
CA VAL A 50 14.07 -13.04 -8.19
C VAL A 50 14.73 -13.39 -6.86
N TYR A 51 14.39 -12.65 -5.79
CA TYR A 51 14.92 -12.92 -4.45
C TYR A 51 14.66 -14.37 -4.01
N ARG A 52 13.43 -14.87 -4.20
CA ARG A 52 13.09 -16.25 -3.83
C ARG A 52 13.91 -17.28 -4.59
N ARG A 53 14.12 -17.07 -5.89
CA ARG A 53 14.93 -17.98 -6.72
C ARG A 53 16.38 -18.01 -6.25
N ASP A 54 16.96 -16.84 -5.99
CA ASP A 54 18.37 -16.71 -5.63
C ASP A 54 18.68 -17.32 -4.26
N TYR A 55 17.70 -17.33 -3.34
CA TYR A 55 17.83 -17.88 -1.99
C TYR A 55 17.08 -19.20 -1.76
N GLY A 56 16.52 -19.81 -2.80
CA GLY A 56 15.82 -21.10 -2.71
C GLY A 56 14.56 -21.08 -1.82
N ILE A 57 13.87 -19.94 -1.73
CA ILE A 57 12.66 -19.79 -0.90
C ILE A 57 11.43 -20.29 -1.69
N PRO A 58 10.64 -21.23 -1.15
CA PRO A 58 9.45 -21.73 -1.83
C PRO A 58 8.39 -20.63 -2.04
N HIS A 59 7.86 -20.55 -3.27
CA HIS A 59 6.83 -19.57 -3.61
C HIS A 59 5.49 -19.84 -2.89
N ASN A 60 5.17 -21.09 -2.58
CA ASN A 60 3.92 -21.51 -1.96
C ASN A 60 3.76 -21.09 -0.48
N TRP A 61 4.81 -20.54 0.15
CA TRP A 61 4.71 -20.05 1.53
C TRP A 61 3.86 -18.80 1.67
N GLY A 62 3.83 -17.95 0.63
CA GLY A 62 3.13 -16.69 0.67
C GLY A 62 3.76 -15.67 1.62
N THR A 63 2.97 -14.64 1.95
CA THR A 63 3.33 -13.61 2.93
C THR A 63 2.14 -13.35 3.85
N ALA A 64 2.41 -12.95 5.09
CA ALA A 64 1.39 -12.54 6.05
C ALA A 64 1.24 -11.02 6.08
N CYS A 65 0.05 -10.54 6.40
CA CYS A 65 -0.23 -9.13 6.66
C CYS A 65 -0.55 -8.95 8.16
N ASN A 66 0.24 -8.12 8.85
CA ASN A 66 -0.01 -7.78 10.24
C ASN A 66 -0.68 -6.41 10.32
N VAL A 67 -1.79 -6.32 11.05
CA VAL A 67 -2.50 -5.06 11.32
C VAL A 67 -2.35 -4.72 12.79
N GLN A 68 -1.84 -3.54 13.10
CA GLN A 68 -1.51 -3.11 14.46
C GLN A 68 -2.13 -1.74 14.75
N ALA A 69 -2.53 -1.52 16.01
CA ALA A 69 -2.97 -0.21 16.47
C ALA A 69 -1.79 0.77 16.56
N MET A 70 -1.98 2.00 16.06
CA MET A 70 -1.00 3.07 16.15
C MET A 70 -0.97 3.69 17.56
N VAL A 71 0.22 4.11 18.00
CA VAL A 71 0.45 4.93 19.21
C VAL A 71 1.18 6.21 18.80
N TYR A 72 0.99 7.31 19.53
CA TYR A 72 1.53 8.64 19.20
C TYR A 72 2.21 9.28 20.41
#